data_AF-A0A3D4NU65-F1
#
_entry.id   AF-A0A3D4NU65-F1
#
_cell.length_a   1.000
_cell.length_b   1.000
_cell.length_c   1.000
_cell.angle_alpha   90.00
_cell.angle_beta   90.00
_cell.angle_gamma   90.00
#
_symmetry.space_group_name_H-M   'P 1'
#
loop_
_entity.id
_entity.type
_entity.pdbx_description
1 polymer ?
#
loop_
_entity_poly.entity_id
_entity_poly.type
_entity_poly.pdbx_seq_one_letter_code
_entity_poly.pdbx_strand_id
1 'polypeptide(L)' 'NDSPYGLAAAVWTRDLSKAHLAAKALRAGSVWINQYSGGDMTAPFGGFKQS' A
#
# COMPACT_ATOMS: atom_id res chain seq x y z
N ASN A 1 -4.51 -4.85 -8.70
CA ASN A 1 -4.50 -6.26 -8.22
C ASN A 1 -4.08 -7.27 -9.28
N ASP A 2 -4.19 -6.96 -10.57
CA ASP A 2 -3.79 -7.82 -11.68
C ASP A 2 -2.28 -7.69 -12.00
N SER A 3 -1.48 -8.03 -11.00
CA SER A 3 -0.02 -8.13 -11.09
C SER A 3 0.40 -9.35 -10.27
N PRO A 4 1.40 -10.14 -10.73
CA PRO A 4 1.94 -11.25 -9.95
C PRO A 4 2.68 -10.77 -8.69
N TYR A 5 3.09 -9.50 -8.65
CA TYR A 5 3.80 -8.87 -7.54
C TYR A 5 2.88 -8.03 -6.67
N GLY A 6 3.23 -7.90 -5.39
CA GLY A 6 2.43 -7.17 -4.40
C GLY A 6 3.27 -6.63 -3.24
N LEU A 7 4.47 -6.11 -3.50
CA LEU A 7 5.36 -5.60 -2.45
C LEU A 7 4.82 -4.31 -1.81
N ALA A 8 4.64 -3.26 -2.60
CA ALA A 8 4.15 -1.97 -2.11
C ALA A 8 3.22 -1.28 -3.13
N ALA A 9 2.30 -0.48 -2.62
CA ALA A 9 1.44 0.41 -3.41
C ALA A 9 1.38 1.79 -2.78
N ALA A 10 1.15 2.83 -3.59
CA ALA A 10 0.96 4.18 -3.09
C ALA A 10 -0.34 4.78 -3.66
N VAL A 11 -1.10 5.46 -2.80
CA VAL A 11 -2.36 6.11 -3.14
C VAL A 11 -2.22 7.60 -2.88
N TRP A 12 -2.44 8.43 -3.91
CA TRP A 12 -2.46 9.88 -3.78
C TRP A 12 -3.89 10.37 -3.87
N THR A 13 -4.44 10.87 -2.76
CA THR A 13 -5.82 11.35 -2.68
C THR A 13 -5.98 12.37 -1.55
N ARG A 14 -6.80 13.39 -1.77
CA ARG A 14 -7.20 14.37 -0.75
C ARG A 14 -8.44 13.94 0.04
N ASP A 15 -9.11 12.89 -0.41
CA ASP A 15 -10.31 12.32 0.18
C ASP A 15 -9.91 11.16 1.10
N LEU A 16 -10.17 11.32 2.40
CA LEU A 16 -9.82 10.37 3.46
C LEU A 16 -10.58 9.04 3.32
N SER A 17 -11.87 9.09 2.94
CA SER A 17 -12.68 7.90 2.75
C SER A 17 -12.15 7.07 1.58
N LYS A 18 -11.79 7.74 0.47
CA LYS A 18 -11.14 7.06 -0.67
C LYS A 18 -9.77 6.50 -0.30
N ALA A 19 -9.01 7.18 0.55
CA ALA A 19 -7.71 6.70 1.01
C ALA A 19 -7.83 5.35 1.73
N HIS A 20 -8.75 5.25 2.70
CA HIS A 20 -8.97 4.01 3.45
C HIS A 20 -9.57 2.89 2.59
N LEU A 21 -10.51 3.22 1.71
CA LEU A 21 -11.11 2.23 0.80
C LEU A 21 -10.09 1.67 -0.19
N ALA A 22 -9.25 2.55 -0.76
CA ALA A 22 -8.17 2.13 -1.67
C ALA A 22 -7.12 1.29 -0.95
N ALA A 23 -6.70 1.69 0.26
CA ALA A 23 -5.74 0.93 1.05
C ALA A 23 -6.24 -0.49 1.38
N LYS A 24 -7.54 -0.64 1.68
CA LYS A 24 -8.14 -1.96 1.94
C LYS A 24 -8.30 -2.81 0.66
N ALA A 25 -8.50 -2.18 -0.50
CA ALA A 25 -8.73 -2.88 -1.76
C ALA A 25 -7.43 -3.35 -2.45
N LEU A 26 -6.31 -2.66 -2.17
CA LEU A 26 -5.00 -2.98 -2.74
C LEU A 26 -4.41 -4.24 -2.10
N ARG A 27 -4.13 -5.25 -2.92
CA ARG A 27 -3.40 -6.46 -2.51
C ARG A 27 -1.90 -6.22 -2.57
N ALA A 28 -1.39 -5.40 -1.65
CA ALA A 28 0.03 -5.11 -1.48
C ALA A 28 0.42 -5.20 0.00
N GLY A 29 1.66 -5.57 0.26
CA GLY A 29 2.22 -5.75 1.60
C GLY A 29 2.35 -4.46 2.40
N SER A 30 2.66 -3.36 1.71
CA SER A 30 2.65 -2.01 2.28
C SER A 30 1.87 -1.07 1.37
N VAL A 31 0.97 -0.28 1.94
CA VAL A 31 0.24 0.76 1.20
C VAL A 31 0.51 2.13 1.81
N TRP A 32 1.13 3.02 1.05
CA TRP A 32 1.38 4.40 1.46
C TRP A 32 0.29 5.34 0.94
N ILE A 33 -0.15 6.30 1.75
CA ILE A 33 -1.13 7.32 1.35
C ILE A 33 -0.42 8.68 1.35
N ASN A 34 -0.46 9.39 0.21
CA ASN A 34 0.19 10.70 0.01
C ASN A 34 1.68 10.75 0.39
N GLN A 35 2.33 9.60 0.33
CA GLN A 35 3.73 9.38 0.66
C GLN A 35 4.25 8.25 -0.25
N TYR A 36 5.56 8.25 -0.49
CA TYR A 36 6.24 7.19 -1.22
C TYR A 36 7.58 6.94 -0.54
N SER A 37 7.86 5.70 -0.16
CA SER A 37 9.07 5.32 0.58
C SER A 37 9.15 5.87 2.03
N GLY A 38 8.02 6.19 2.65
CA GLY A 38 7.93 6.54 4.07
C GLY A 38 7.88 5.31 4.97
N GLY A 39 8.88 4.44 4.87
CA GLY A 39 8.99 3.22 5.69
C GLY A 39 9.39 3.56 7.12
N ASP A 40 8.50 3.30 8.08
CA ASP A 40 8.85 3.26 9.49
C ASP A 40 9.43 1.88 9.82
N MET A 41 10.61 1.82 10.44
CA MET A 41 11.26 0.56 10.83
C MET A 41 10.44 -0.26 11.84
N THR A 42 9.44 0.34 12.48
CA THR A 42 8.51 -0.33 13.40
C THR A 42 7.27 -0.87 12.70
N ALA A 43 7.01 -0.48 11.45
CA ALA A 43 5.90 -1.00 10.67
C ALA A 43 6.27 -2.38 10.08
N PRO A 44 5.38 -3.38 10.16
CA PRO A 44 5.65 -4.69 9.58
C PRO A 44 5.85 -4.54 8.06
N PHE A 45 7.05 -4.88 7.60
CA PHE A 45 7.43 -4.89 6.19
C PHE A 45 7.39 -6.32 5.67
N GLY A 46 6.55 -6.59 4.67
CA GLY A 46 6.43 -7.91 4.04
C GLY A 46 5.50 -7.83 2.85
N GLY A 47 5.85 -8.46 1.73
CA GLY A 47 5.09 -8.42 0.49
C GLY A 47 3.85 -9.32 0.51
N PHE A 48 2.93 -9.04 -0.42
CA PHE A 48 1.83 -9.94 -0.77
C PHE A 48 2.18 -10.67 -2.08
N LYS A 49 1.74 -11.93 -2.20
CA LYS A 49 2.00 -12.83 -3.36
C LYS A 49 3.46 -13.29 -3.45
N GLN A 50 4.11 -13.27 -4.61
CA GLN A 50 5.50 -13.72 -4.77
C GLN A 50 6.52 -12.63 -4.39
N SER A 51 6.24 -11.83 -3.36
CA SER A 51 7.02 -10.65 -2.97
C SER A 51 7.43 -10.71 -1.51
#